data_AF-A0A1Y1JKE5-F1
#
_entry.id   AF-A0A1Y1JKE5-F1
#
_cell.length_a   1.000
_cell.length_b   1.000
_cell.length_c   1.000
_cell.angle_alpha   90.00
_cell.angle_beta   90.00
_cell.angle_gamma   90.00
#
_symmetry.space_group_name_H-M   'P 1'
#
loop_
_entity.id
_entity.type
_entity.pdbx_description
1 polymer ?
#
loop_
_entity_poly.entity_id
_entity_poly.type
_entity_poly.pdbx_seq_one_letter_code
_entity_poly.pdbx_strand_id
1 'polypeptide(L)'
;MDSDTKDENIHNFVSQLNTLNKLISSFKETCKISSYCFDKCVSYPEKSLSNTNKKCIRNCTQRYIECDYFIKNRLKDNSNLTNIKYIGRNS
;
A
#
# COMPACT_ATOMS: atom_id res chain seq x y z
N MET A 1 -0.89 38.62 -21.06
CA MET A 1 -2.00 37.91 -20.38
C MET A 1 -1.99 36.42 -20.72
N ASP A 2 -0.82 35.84 -21.02
CA ASP A 2 -0.69 34.45 -21.51
C ASP A 2 0.20 33.56 -20.63
N SER A 3 0.88 34.14 -19.63
CA SER A 3 1.70 33.40 -18.64
C SER A 3 0.82 32.75 -17.58
N ASP A 4 -0.15 33.50 -17.05
CA ASP A 4 -0.94 33.08 -15.88
C ASP A 4 -1.85 31.89 -16.22
N THR A 5 -2.40 31.86 -17.44
CA THR A 5 -3.23 30.74 -17.93
C THR A 5 -2.42 29.44 -18.13
N LYS A 6 -1.11 29.52 -18.37
CA LYS A 6 -0.25 28.32 -18.52
C LYS A 6 0.07 27.71 -17.16
N ASP A 7 0.33 28.54 -16.16
CA ASP A 7 0.65 28.09 -14.80
C ASP A 7 -0.54 27.44 -14.10
N GLU A 8 -1.76 27.96 -14.29
CA GLU A 8 -2.99 27.31 -13.80
C GLU A 8 -3.24 25.94 -14.43
N ASN A 9 -3.03 25.81 -15.74
CA ASN A 9 -3.19 24.54 -16.45
C ASN A 9 -2.16 23.50 -15.99
N ILE A 10 -0.92 23.90 -15.75
CA ILE A 10 0.12 23.04 -15.20
C ILE A 10 -0.24 22.59 -13.77
N HIS A 11 -0.70 23.51 -12.91
CA HIS A 11 -1.10 23.19 -11.55
C HIS A 11 -2.28 22.19 -11.52
N ASN A 12 -3.30 22.41 -12.34
CA ASN A 12 -4.44 21.51 -12.47
C ASN A 12 -3.98 20.11 -12.92
N PHE A 13 -3.13 20.03 -13.95
CA PHE A 13 -2.58 18.76 -14.42
C PHE A 13 -1.77 18.02 -13.34
N VAL A 14 -0.89 18.73 -12.62
CA VAL A 14 -0.11 18.14 -11.51
C VAL A 14 -1.03 17.62 -10.40
N SER A 15 -2.09 18.35 -10.06
CA SER A 15 -3.07 17.92 -9.05
C SER A 15 -3.82 16.64 -9.47
N GLN A 16 -4.19 16.54 -10.75
CA GLN A 16 -4.83 15.35 -11.31
C GLN A 16 -3.87 14.15 -11.30
N LEU A 17 -2.62 14.36 -11.70
CA LEU A 17 -1.58 13.33 -11.63
C LEU A 17 -1.35 12.83 -10.20
N ASN A 18 -1.28 13.73 -9.21
CA ASN A 18 -1.12 13.36 -7.81
C ASN A 18 -2.32 12.53 -7.30
N THR A 19 -3.52 12.89 -7.71
CA THR A 19 -4.74 12.13 -7.38
C THR A 19 -4.70 10.73 -7.98
N LEU A 20 -4.32 10.60 -9.25
CA LEU A 20 -4.14 9.30 -9.90
C LEU A 20 -3.06 8.47 -9.21
N ASN A 21 -1.90 9.06 -8.89
CA ASN A 21 -0.83 8.37 -8.18
C ASN A 21 -1.27 7.85 -6.81
N LYS A 22 -2.08 8.63 -6.08
CA LYS A 22 -2.65 8.21 -4.79
C LYS A 22 -3.60 7.03 -4.95
N LEU A 23 -4.47 7.04 -5.97
CA LEU A 23 -5.38 5.94 -6.28
C LEU A 23 -4.62 4.67 -6.66
N ILE A 24 -3.63 4.77 -7.55
CA ILE A 24 -2.78 3.63 -7.97
C ILE A 24 -2.04 3.04 -6.77
N SER A 25 -1.49 3.89 -5.91
CA SER A 25 -0.75 3.46 -4.71
C SER A 25 -1.66 2.72 -3.73
N SER A 26 -2.85 3.25 -3.47
CA SER A 26 -3.86 2.61 -2.59
C SER A 26 -4.33 1.27 -3.15
N PHE A 27 -4.59 1.20 -4.46
CA PHE A 27 -4.97 -0.04 -5.13
C PHE A 27 -3.86 -1.09 -5.05
N LYS A 28 -2.61 -0.69 -5.32
CA LYS A 28 -1.43 -1.57 -5.21
C LYS A 28 -1.28 -2.14 -3.80
N GLU A 29 -1.47 -1.32 -2.77
CA GLU A 29 -1.42 -1.76 -1.37
C GLU A 29 -2.53 -2.76 -1.06
N THR A 30 -3.75 -2.50 -1.53
CA THR A 30 -4.90 -3.40 -1.39
C THR A 30 -4.62 -4.77 -2.03
N CYS A 31 -4.08 -4.80 -3.26
CA CYS A 31 -3.74 -6.05 -3.94
C CYS A 31 -2.65 -6.85 -3.20
N LYS A 32 -1.62 -6.16 -2.66
CA LYS A 32 -0.56 -6.82 -1.88
C LYS A 32 -1.12 -7.50 -0.64
N ILE A 33 -1.93 -6.78 0.14
CA ILE A 33 -2.57 -7.31 1.35
C ILE A 33 -3.49 -8.47 1.00
N SER A 34 -4.31 -8.31 -0.05
CA SER A 34 -5.24 -9.34 -0.50
C SER A 34 -4.52 -10.62 -0.90
N SER A 35 -3.45 -10.53 -1.71
CA SER A 35 -2.66 -11.69 -2.13
C SER A 35 -2.02 -12.37 -0.92
N TYR A 36 -1.30 -11.59 -0.09
CA TYR A 36 -0.62 -12.12 1.07
C TYR A 36 -1.57 -12.82 2.05
N CYS A 37 -2.70 -12.20 2.38
CA CYS A 37 -3.64 -12.78 3.33
C CYS A 37 -4.46 -13.92 2.73
N PHE A 38 -4.68 -13.94 1.41
CA PHE A 38 -5.26 -15.10 0.75
C PHE A 38 -4.33 -16.31 0.89
N ASP A 39 -3.06 -16.17 0.52
CA ASP A 39 -2.07 -17.24 0.59
C ASP A 39 -1.87 -17.78 2.02
N LYS A 40 -1.97 -16.91 3.02
CA LYS A 40 -1.83 -17.29 4.44
C LYS A 40 -3.07 -17.93 5.05
N CYS A 41 -4.27 -17.55 4.60
CA CYS A 41 -5.51 -17.92 5.27
C CYS A 41 -6.41 -18.88 4.48
N VAL A 42 -6.14 -19.09 3.19
CA VAL A 42 -6.99 -19.88 2.30
C VAL A 42 -6.17 -21.02 1.70
N SER A 43 -6.25 -22.20 2.30
CA SER A 43 -5.51 -23.39 1.82
C SER A 43 -6.04 -23.95 0.50
N TYR A 44 -7.33 -23.73 0.20
CA TYR A 44 -7.97 -24.19 -1.04
C TYR A 44 -9.03 -23.17 -1.50
N PRO A 45 -9.06 -22.80 -2.79
CA PRO A 45 -10.02 -21.83 -3.32
C PRO A 45 -11.43 -22.45 -3.44
N GLU A 46 -12.27 -22.21 -2.44
CA GLU A 46 -13.69 -22.55 -2.48
C GLU A 46 -14.52 -21.42 -3.12
N LYS A 47 -15.79 -21.72 -3.47
CA LYS A 47 -16.73 -20.73 -4.03
C LYS A 47 -16.98 -19.54 -3.09
N SER A 48 -16.72 -19.70 -1.79
CA SER A 48 -16.89 -18.65 -0.80
C SER A 48 -15.92 -18.84 0.35
N LEU A 49 -15.61 -17.76 1.07
CA LEU A 49 -14.79 -17.84 2.27
C LEU A 49 -15.59 -18.43 3.44
N SER A 50 -15.05 -19.49 4.06
CA SER A 50 -15.54 -19.99 5.34
C SER A 50 -15.44 -18.93 6.45
N ASN A 51 -16.18 -19.10 7.55
CA ASN A 51 -16.10 -18.18 8.69
C ASN A 51 -14.69 -18.14 9.30
N THR A 52 -14.00 -19.28 9.30
CA THR A 52 -12.60 -19.39 9.73
C THR A 52 -11.69 -18.58 8.82
N ASN A 53 -11.82 -18.72 7.50
CA ASN A 53 -11.02 -17.96 6.53
C ASN A 53 -11.28 -16.46 6.64
N LYS A 54 -12.55 -16.04 6.79
CA LYS A 54 -12.93 -14.63 7.01
C LYS A 54 -12.28 -14.06 8.27
N LYS A 55 -12.30 -14.81 9.39
CA LYS A 55 -11.66 -14.38 10.65
C LYS A 55 -10.14 -14.28 10.50
N CYS A 56 -9.52 -15.27 9.86
CA CYS A 56 -8.08 -15.25 9.57
C CYS A 56 -7.70 -14.03 8.72
N ILE A 57 -8.40 -13.79 7.61
CA ILE A 57 -8.13 -12.67 6.70
C ILE A 57 -8.25 -11.33 7.43
N ARG A 58 -9.30 -11.13 8.25
CA ARG A 58 -9.45 -9.90 9.05
C ARG A 58 -8.26 -9.68 9.98
N ASN A 59 -7.85 -10.72 10.70
CA ASN A 59 -6.70 -10.64 11.61
C ASN A 59 -5.39 -10.41 10.85
N CYS A 60 -5.20 -11.10 9.73
CA CYS A 60 -4.03 -10.96 8.85
C CYS A 60 -3.90 -9.53 8.34
N THR A 61 -4.98 -8.96 7.78
CA THR A 61 -5.00 -7.58 7.28
C THR A 61 -4.70 -6.58 8.38
N GLN A 62 -5.30 -6.74 9.57
CA GLN A 62 -5.05 -5.85 10.71
C GLN A 62 -3.57 -5.87 11.12
N ARG A 63 -2.97 -7.05 11.26
CA ARG A 63 -1.54 -7.19 11.61
C ARG A 63 -0.63 -6.66 10.51
N TYR A 64 -0.97 -6.88 9.24
CA TYR A 64 -0.20 -6.35 8.12
C TYR A 64 -0.12 -4.82 8.19
N ILE A 65 -1.26 -4.14 8.39
CA ILE A 65 -1.33 -2.67 8.44
C ILE A 65 -0.58 -2.14 9.66
N GLU A 66 -0.69 -2.79 10.83
CA GLU A 66 0.05 -2.40 12.02
C GLU A 66 1.58 -2.53 11.83
N CYS A 67 2.03 -3.64 11.24
CA CYS A 67 3.44 -3.85 10.92
C CYS A 67 3.95 -2.82 9.90
N ASP A 68 3.18 -2.57 8.85
CA ASP A 68 3.51 -1.59 7.82
C ASP A 68 3.60 -0.17 8.41
N TYR A 69 2.65 0.23 9.27
CA TYR A 69 2.67 1.50 9.99
C TYR A 69 3.90 1.61 10.90
N PHE A 70 4.18 0.57 11.69
CA PHE A 70 5.35 0.52 12.56
C PHE A 70 6.65 0.68 11.76
N ILE A 71 6.79 -0.03 10.64
CA ILE A 71 7.96 0.07 9.77
C ILE A 71 8.09 1.47 9.18
N LYS A 72 7.01 2.02 8.61
CA LYS A 72 6.99 3.38 8.02
C LYS A 72 7.39 4.44 9.04
N ASN A 73 6.90 4.35 10.27
CA ASN A 73 7.28 5.29 11.34
C ASN A 73 8.74 5.12 11.76
N ARG A 74 9.19 3.89 11.96
CA ARG A 74 10.60 3.63 12.28
C ARG A 74 11.53 4.16 11.18
N LEU A 75 11.17 4.02 9.91
CA LEU A 75 11.96 4.57 8.81
C LEU A 75 11.96 6.11 8.79
N LYS A 76 10.87 6.77 9.16
CA LYS A 76 10.83 8.24 9.33
C LYS A 76 11.75 8.69 10.45
N ASP A 77 11.74 7.98 11.58
CA ASP A 77 12.61 8.28 12.72
C ASP A 77 14.10 8.06 12.36
N ASN A 78 14.37 7.08 11.49
CA ASN A 78 15.69 6.78 10.95
C ASN A 78 16.01 7.53 9.65
N SER A 79 15.23 8.54 9.23
CA SER A 79 15.52 9.30 8.00
C SER A 79 16.77 10.19 8.10
N ASN A 80 17.36 10.32 9.29
CA ASN A 80 18.73 10.81 9.50
C ASN A 80 19.82 9.76 9.17
N LEU A 81 19.44 8.51 8.84
CA LEU A 81 20.31 7.41 8.43
C LEU A 81 19.84 6.90 7.06
N THR A 82 20.05 7.71 6.03
CA THR A 82 19.88 7.32 4.63
C THR A 82 20.71 6.05 4.33
N ASN A 83 20.10 5.10 3.61
CA ASN A 83 20.69 3.88 3.00
C ASN A 83 20.54 2.52 3.71
N ILE A 84 19.42 2.21 4.36
CA ILE A 84 19.06 0.79 4.55
C ILE A 84 18.40 0.28 3.27
N LYS A 85 19.23 -0.23 2.36
CA LYS A 85 18.85 -1.25 1.36
C LYS A 85 18.05 -2.32 2.11
N TYR A 86 16.77 -2.48 1.80
CA TYR A 86 16.01 -3.62 2.29
C TYR A 86 16.64 -4.92 1.77
N ILE A 87 17.46 -5.53 2.63
CA ILE A 87 17.85 -6.93 2.59
C ILE A 87 16.65 -7.71 3.13
N GLY A 88 16.15 -8.64 2.33
CA GLY A 88 15.06 -9.57 2.68
C GLY A 88 14.60 -10.29 1.43
N ARG A 89 15.51 -11.01 0.74
CA ARG A 89 15.77 -12.45 0.89
C ARG A 89 14.55 -13.29 0.54
N ASN A 90 14.69 -13.98 -0.59
CA ASN A 90 14.05 -15.25 -0.91
C ASN A 90 13.89 -16.12 0.35
N SER A 91 12.70 -16.64 0.53
CA SER A 91 12.42 -17.88 1.25
C SER A 91 11.29 -18.55 0.49
#